data_AF-A0A819TK28-F1
#
_entry.id   AF-A0A819TK28-F1
#
_cell.length_a   1.000
_cell.length_b   1.000
_cell.length_c   1.000
_cell.angle_alpha   90.00
_cell.angle_beta   90.00
_cell.angle_gamma   90.00
#
_symmetry.space_group_name_H-M   'P 1'
#
loop_
_entity.id
_entity.type
_entity.pdbx_description
1 polymer ?
#
loop_
_entity_poly.entity_id
_entity_poly.type
_entity_poly.pdbx_seq_one_letter_code
_entity_poly.pdbx_strand_id
1 'polypeptide(L)'
;MTEHIDNDRLHVDIKYRFDYFSKFIHFTTEDISALNIFASSAISVIPVISDSVYRKLFQYDITKDYFIIQNDVFDGSSIKNENLSLDSAQIIYRKDMLSGYLKRLLLQREWTNEFLTYLSRIGRMHTTLNKVFRIQNDLFLMYYVESLQDNSSIRTTNHEKRKCICS
;
A
#
# COMPACT_ATOMS: atom_id res chain seq x y z
N MET A 1 -30.09 6.46 9.81
CA MET A 1 -30.23 5.04 9.45
C MET A 1 -28.84 4.44 9.37
N THR A 2 -28.64 3.25 9.94
CA THR A 2 -27.39 2.52 9.85
C THR A 2 -27.38 1.73 8.54
N GLU A 3 -26.34 1.89 7.73
CA GLU A 3 -26.15 1.10 6.53
C GLU A 3 -25.45 -0.23 6.88
N HIS A 4 -25.92 -1.33 6.28
CA HIS A 4 -25.25 -2.62 6.40
C HIS A 4 -24.08 -2.71 5.41
N ILE A 5 -22.89 -3.07 5.91
CA ILE A 5 -21.71 -3.33 5.10
C ILE A 5 -21.34 -4.81 5.24
N ASP A 6 -21.18 -5.48 4.10
CA ASP A 6 -20.78 -6.88 4.02
C ASP A 6 -19.25 -6.99 4.21
N ASN A 7 -18.85 -7.63 5.30
CA ASN A 7 -17.44 -7.75 5.67
C ASN A 7 -16.63 -8.57 4.65
N ASP A 8 -17.18 -9.69 4.16
CA ASP A 8 -16.47 -10.57 3.24
C ASP A 8 -16.21 -9.86 1.91
N ARG A 9 -17.20 -9.10 1.42
CA ARG A 9 -17.07 -8.33 0.18
C ARG A 9 -16.02 -7.23 0.26
N LEU A 10 -15.75 -6.64 1.42
CA LEU A 10 -14.67 -5.66 1.57
C LEU A 10 -13.30 -6.25 1.21
N HIS A 11 -13.11 -7.56 1.39
CA HIS A 11 -11.83 -8.22 1.17
C HIS A 11 -11.66 -8.64 -0.31
N VAL A 12 -12.72 -9.13 -0.96
CA VAL A 12 -12.66 -9.73 -2.29
C VAL A 12 -13.13 -8.82 -3.43
N ASP A 13 -14.03 -7.87 -3.16
CA ASP A 13 -14.62 -6.97 -4.15
C ASP A 13 -13.99 -5.58 -4.02
N ILE A 14 -13.08 -5.27 -4.96
CA ILE A 14 -12.35 -3.99 -4.94
C ILE A 14 -13.28 -2.79 -5.14
N LYS A 15 -14.32 -2.92 -5.95
CA LYS A 15 -15.26 -1.84 -6.24
C LYS A 15 -16.13 -1.58 -5.01
N TYR A 16 -16.63 -2.64 -4.38
CA TYR A 16 -17.40 -2.52 -3.14
C TYR A 16 -16.61 -1.85 -2.02
N ARG A 17 -15.36 -2.27 -1.82
CA ARG A 17 -14.45 -1.65 -0.84
C ARG A 17 -14.18 -0.18 -1.14
N PHE A 18 -13.93 0.16 -2.40
CA PHE A 18 -13.72 1.55 -2.81
C PHE A 18 -14.98 2.38 -2.58
N ASP A 19 -16.15 1.91 -2.99
CA ASP A 19 -17.41 2.64 -2.86
C ASP A 19 -17.77 2.90 -1.38
N TYR A 20 -17.60 1.88 -0.53
CA TYR A 20 -17.77 2.05 0.90
C TYR A 20 -16.79 3.08 1.47
N PHE A 21 -15.50 2.94 1.19
CA PHE A 21 -14.47 3.80 1.75
C PHE A 21 -14.61 5.24 1.26
N SER A 22 -14.81 5.45 -0.03
CA SER A 22 -15.03 6.77 -0.63
C SER A 22 -16.22 7.47 0.00
N LYS A 23 -17.35 6.77 0.18
CA LYS A 23 -18.49 7.31 0.90
C LYS A 23 -18.16 7.64 2.36
N PHE A 24 -17.43 6.76 3.05
CA PHE A 24 -17.05 6.94 4.46
C PHE A 24 -16.20 8.19 4.69
N ILE A 25 -15.26 8.50 3.78
CA ILE A 25 -14.41 9.69 3.85
C ILE A 25 -14.95 10.89 3.06
N HIS A 26 -16.16 10.78 2.50
CA HIS A 26 -16.75 11.75 1.58
C HIS A 26 -15.86 12.10 0.37
N PHE A 27 -15.13 11.12 -0.17
CA PHE A 27 -14.39 11.27 -1.42
C PHE A 27 -15.34 11.14 -2.61
N THR A 28 -15.44 12.18 -3.41
CA THR A 28 -16.39 12.29 -4.53
C THR A 28 -15.69 12.56 -5.86
N THR A 29 -16.48 12.68 -6.94
CA THR A 29 -15.98 13.08 -8.26
C THR A 29 -15.39 14.49 -8.26
N GLU A 30 -15.86 15.36 -7.36
CA GLU A 30 -15.33 16.70 -7.18
C GLU A 30 -13.89 16.68 -6.66
N ASP A 31 -13.54 15.74 -5.77
CA ASP A 31 -12.17 15.56 -5.30
C ASP A 31 -11.25 15.08 -6.42
N ILE A 32 -11.72 14.15 -7.26
CA ILE A 32 -10.98 13.70 -8.45
C ILE A 32 -10.72 14.88 -9.39
N SER A 33 -11.75 15.70 -9.64
CA SER A 33 -11.61 16.92 -10.44
C SER A 33 -10.60 17.90 -9.83
N ALA A 34 -10.67 18.12 -8.51
CA ALA A 34 -9.73 18.98 -7.80
C ALA A 34 -8.28 18.47 -7.91
N LEU A 35 -8.06 17.15 -7.80
CA LEU A 35 -6.76 16.53 -8.02
C LEU A 35 -6.25 16.77 -9.44
N ASN A 36 -7.12 16.64 -10.46
CA ASN A 36 -6.73 16.88 -11.85
C ASN A 36 -6.42 18.35 -12.14
N ILE A 37 -7.17 19.29 -11.54
CA ILE A 37 -6.88 20.73 -11.63
C ILE A 37 -5.52 21.00 -11.01
N PHE A 38 -5.27 20.49 -9.80
CA PHE A 38 -3.98 20.61 -9.12
C PHE A 38 -2.82 19.99 -9.91
N ALA A 39 -3.06 18.88 -10.61
CA ALA A 39 -2.06 18.22 -11.45
C ALA A 39 -1.40 19.21 -12.44
N SER A 40 -2.18 20.14 -13.00
CA SER A 40 -1.71 21.10 -14.00
C SER A 40 -0.54 21.97 -13.52
N SER A 41 -0.47 22.28 -12.21
CA SER A 41 0.66 23.00 -11.62
C SER A 41 1.65 22.08 -10.90
N ALA A 42 1.22 20.89 -10.46
CA ALA A 42 2.05 19.98 -9.68
C ALA A 42 3.02 19.12 -10.50
N ILE A 43 2.68 18.79 -11.77
CA ILE A 43 3.44 17.79 -12.54
C ILE A 43 4.93 18.14 -12.71
N SER A 44 5.25 19.41 -12.91
CA SER A 44 6.64 19.87 -13.09
C SER A 44 7.46 19.75 -11.81
N VAL A 45 6.82 19.84 -10.63
CA VAL A 45 7.49 19.77 -9.33
C VAL A 45 7.54 18.36 -8.73
N ILE A 46 6.82 17.39 -9.29
CA ILE A 46 6.82 15.99 -8.80
C ILE A 46 8.23 15.40 -8.65
N PRO A 47 9.17 15.56 -9.62
CA PRO A 47 10.53 15.03 -9.44
C PRO A 47 11.23 15.62 -8.20
N VAL A 48 11.03 16.92 -7.94
CA VAL A 48 11.58 17.61 -6.77
C VAL A 48 10.92 17.12 -5.48
N ILE A 49 9.62 16.86 -5.50
CA ILE A 49 8.88 16.29 -4.35
C ILE A 49 9.43 14.90 -4.04
N SER A 50 9.53 14.02 -5.04
CA SER A 50 10.05 12.65 -4.88
C SER A 50 11.46 12.66 -4.30
N ASP A 51 12.35 13.47 -4.88
CA ASP A 51 13.73 13.61 -4.40
C ASP A 51 13.81 14.15 -2.96
N SER A 52 12.93 15.08 -2.60
CA SER A 52 12.85 15.62 -1.23
C SER A 52 12.34 14.60 -0.21
N VAL A 53 11.39 13.74 -0.59
CA VAL A 53 10.95 12.61 0.24
C VAL A 53 12.13 11.66 0.51
N TYR A 54 12.88 11.27 -0.53
CA TYR A 54 14.04 10.38 -0.35
C TYR A 54 15.16 11.03 0.47
N ARG A 55 15.43 12.32 0.27
CA ARG A 55 16.33 13.07 1.16
C ARG A 55 15.89 12.97 2.62
N LYS A 56 14.59 13.13 2.90
CA LYS A 56 14.06 13.05 4.26
C LYS A 56 14.20 11.64 4.85
N LEU A 57 13.90 10.60 4.06
CA LEU A 57 14.08 9.20 4.47
C LEU A 57 15.56 8.85 4.69
N PHE A 58 16.49 9.51 4.02
CA PHE A 58 17.93 9.28 4.21
C PHE A 58 18.51 10.05 5.42
N GLN A 59 17.72 10.90 6.09
CA GLN A 59 18.13 11.57 7.33
C GLN A 59 18.12 10.63 8.56
N TYR A 60 17.49 9.46 8.45
CA TYR A 60 17.40 8.49 9.54
C TYR A 60 17.86 7.11 9.02
N ASP A 61 18.74 6.47 9.78
CA ASP A 61 19.26 5.13 9.50
C ASP A 61 18.13 4.11 9.33
N ILE A 62 17.16 4.11 10.23
CA ILE A 62 16.04 3.16 10.24
C ILE A 62 15.19 3.21 8.96
N THR A 63 15.07 4.37 8.33
CA THR A 63 14.34 4.52 7.06
C THR A 63 15.25 4.31 5.85
N LYS A 64 16.54 4.64 5.97
CA LYS A 64 17.54 4.37 4.92
C LYS A 64 17.76 2.87 4.74
N ASP A 65 17.85 2.12 5.83
CA ASP A 65 18.19 0.70 5.84
C ASP A 65 17.15 -0.17 5.10
N TYR A 66 15.89 0.29 5.04
CA TYR A 66 14.85 -0.36 4.24
C TYR A 66 15.23 -0.51 2.76
N PHE A 67 16.06 0.40 2.26
CA PHE A 67 16.44 0.43 0.85
C PHE A 67 17.66 -0.43 0.53
N ILE A 68 18.31 -1.07 1.51
CA ILE A 68 19.44 -1.99 1.27
C ILE A 68 18.98 -3.21 0.48
N ILE A 69 17.75 -3.67 0.73
CA ILE A 69 17.21 -4.85 0.08
C ILE A 69 16.81 -4.49 -1.34
N GLN A 70 17.18 -5.36 -2.27
CA GLN A 70 16.84 -5.22 -3.66
C GLN A 70 15.31 -5.17 -3.82
N ASN A 71 14.82 -4.20 -4.58
CA ASN A 71 13.51 -4.38 -5.20
C ASN A 71 13.64 -5.54 -6.17
N ASP A 72 12.75 -6.54 -6.10
CA ASP A 72 12.71 -7.71 -6.99
C ASP A 72 12.67 -7.34 -8.50
N VAL A 73 12.36 -6.09 -8.82
CA VAL A 73 12.25 -5.54 -10.18
C VAL A 73 13.56 -4.87 -10.66
N PHE A 74 14.53 -4.65 -9.77
CA PHE A 74 15.80 -3.97 -10.08
C PHE A 74 16.95 -4.97 -10.18
N ASP A 75 17.39 -5.26 -11.40
CA ASP A 75 18.47 -6.22 -11.73
C ASP A 75 19.90 -5.68 -11.51
N GLY A 76 20.05 -4.47 -10.94
CA GLY A 76 21.38 -3.89 -10.69
C GLY A 76 22.06 -4.51 -9.46
N SER A 77 23.37 -4.76 -9.52
CA SER A 77 24.16 -5.45 -8.49
C SER A 77 23.91 -4.95 -7.05
N SER A 78 23.84 -5.90 -6.10
CA SER A 78 23.61 -5.61 -4.68
C SER A 78 24.72 -4.73 -4.12
N ILE A 79 24.38 -3.49 -3.75
CA ILE A 79 25.29 -2.57 -3.08
C ILE A 79 25.25 -2.91 -1.57
N LYS A 80 26.41 -3.17 -0.95
CA LYS A 80 26.50 -3.31 0.51
C LYS A 80 26.05 -2.00 1.18
N ASN A 81 25.39 -2.11 2.35
CA ASN A 81 24.76 -1.00 3.10
C ASN A 81 25.59 0.30 3.15
N GLU A 82 26.90 0.15 3.30
CA GLU A 82 27.88 1.23 3.48
C GLU A 82 27.93 2.23 2.30
N ASN A 83 27.52 1.81 1.10
CA ASN A 83 27.63 2.61 -0.13
C ASN A 83 26.28 3.13 -0.65
N LEU A 84 25.17 2.92 0.07
CA LEU A 84 23.87 3.41 -0.37
C LEU A 84 23.77 4.92 -0.18
N SER A 85 23.58 5.64 -1.28
CA SER A 85 23.42 7.09 -1.36
C SER A 85 22.20 7.49 -2.18
N LEU A 86 21.84 8.78 -2.15
CA LEU A 86 20.73 9.33 -2.93
C LEU A 86 20.92 9.22 -4.44
N ASP A 87 22.16 9.01 -4.89
CA ASP A 87 22.57 8.88 -6.29
C ASP A 87 22.75 7.41 -6.71
N SER A 88 22.52 6.47 -5.79
CA SER A 88 22.55 5.05 -6.12
C SER A 88 21.46 4.72 -7.14
N ALA A 89 21.80 3.93 -8.16
CA ALA A 89 20.90 3.60 -9.28
C ALA A 89 19.52 3.08 -8.82
N GLN A 90 19.50 2.27 -7.76
CA GLN A 90 18.27 1.78 -7.16
C GLN A 90 17.41 2.90 -6.53
N ILE A 91 18.03 3.90 -5.90
CA ILE A 91 17.32 5.03 -5.30
C ILE A 91 16.78 5.96 -6.37
N ILE A 92 17.55 6.22 -7.42
CA ILE A 92 17.07 6.96 -8.61
C ILE A 92 15.85 6.25 -9.20
N TYR A 93 15.94 4.93 -9.43
CA TYR A 93 14.81 4.13 -9.92
C TYR A 93 13.58 4.24 -9.02
N ARG A 94 13.75 4.15 -7.70
CA ARG A 94 12.63 4.27 -6.76
C ARG A 94 12.03 5.68 -6.71
N LYS A 95 12.83 6.75 -6.87
CA LYS A 95 12.36 8.13 -7.03
C LYS A 95 11.53 8.29 -8.31
N ASP A 96 11.95 7.65 -9.39
CA ASP A 96 11.21 7.66 -10.66
C ASP A 96 9.88 6.92 -10.55
N MET A 97 9.87 5.76 -9.89
CA MET A 97 8.65 4.99 -9.61
C MET A 97 7.65 5.79 -8.76
N LEU A 98 8.10 6.47 -7.70
CA LEU A 98 7.25 7.36 -6.90
C LEU A 98 6.72 8.52 -7.74
N SER A 99 7.57 9.13 -8.57
CA SER A 99 7.17 10.21 -9.48
C SER A 99 6.10 9.74 -10.47
N GLY A 100 6.27 8.54 -11.04
CA GLY A 100 5.32 7.92 -11.95
C GLY A 100 3.97 7.62 -11.27
N TYR A 101 4.01 7.10 -10.04
CA TYR A 101 2.82 6.87 -9.23
C TYR A 101 2.04 8.18 -8.98
N LEU A 102 2.72 9.23 -8.51
CA LEU A 102 2.09 10.54 -8.25
C LEU A 102 1.50 11.15 -9.52
N LYS A 103 2.22 11.10 -10.64
CA LYS A 103 1.70 11.57 -11.93
C LYS A 103 0.44 10.81 -12.33
N ARG A 104 0.46 9.48 -12.24
CA ARG A 104 -0.69 8.65 -12.60
C ARG A 104 -1.89 8.92 -11.70
N LEU A 105 -1.67 9.07 -10.40
CA LEU A 105 -2.73 9.41 -9.43
C LEU A 105 -3.38 10.76 -9.75
N LEU A 106 -2.56 11.79 -9.96
CA LEU A 106 -3.05 13.16 -10.19
C LEU A 106 -3.67 13.36 -11.57
N LEU A 107 -3.24 12.60 -12.58
CA LEU A 107 -3.75 12.72 -13.95
C LEU A 107 -4.95 11.81 -14.24
N GLN A 108 -5.25 10.84 -13.37
CA GLN A 108 -6.38 9.95 -13.57
C GLN A 108 -7.70 10.72 -13.43
N ARG A 109 -8.44 10.84 -14.52
CA ARG A 109 -9.74 11.54 -14.55
C ARG A 109 -10.89 10.71 -14.03
N GLU A 110 -10.82 9.40 -14.25
CA GLU A 110 -11.88 8.45 -13.89
C GLU A 110 -11.26 7.30 -13.11
N TRP A 111 -11.72 7.06 -11.88
CA TRP A 111 -11.20 5.98 -11.04
C TRP A 111 -11.89 4.66 -11.39
N THR A 112 -11.55 4.13 -12.58
CA THR A 112 -12.10 2.89 -13.12
C THR A 112 -11.63 1.65 -12.34
N ASN A 113 -12.30 0.52 -12.54
CA ASN A 113 -11.86 -0.77 -11.96
C ASN A 113 -10.40 -1.11 -12.29
N GLU A 114 -9.92 -0.75 -13.48
CA GLU A 114 -8.52 -0.93 -13.86
C GLU A 114 -7.59 -0.06 -13.01
N PHE A 115 -7.93 1.21 -12.82
CA PHE A 115 -7.15 2.12 -11.99
C PHE A 115 -7.17 1.69 -10.51
N LEU A 116 -8.33 1.27 -10.00
CA LEU A 116 -8.45 0.72 -8.65
C LEU A 116 -7.59 -0.55 -8.51
N THR A 117 -7.58 -1.43 -9.50
CA THR A 117 -6.73 -2.63 -9.52
C THR A 117 -5.25 -2.26 -9.47
N TYR A 118 -4.85 -1.22 -10.20
CA TYR A 118 -3.50 -0.66 -10.11
C TYR A 118 -3.17 -0.16 -8.70
N LEU A 119 -4.02 0.67 -8.08
CA LEU A 119 -3.83 1.14 -6.70
C LEU A 119 -3.74 -0.02 -5.70
N SER A 120 -4.59 -1.03 -5.85
CA SER A 120 -4.57 -2.23 -5.03
C SER A 120 -3.27 -3.03 -5.20
N ARG A 121 -2.71 -3.09 -6.42
CA ARG A 121 -1.40 -3.72 -6.65
C ARG A 121 -0.28 -2.95 -5.94
N ILE A 122 -0.28 -1.62 -6.00
CA ILE A 122 0.68 -0.78 -5.26
C ILE A 122 0.55 -1.03 -3.75
N GLY A 123 -0.68 -0.98 -3.21
CA GLY A 123 -0.93 -1.27 -1.80
C GLY A 123 -0.46 -2.66 -1.37
N ARG A 124 -0.67 -3.68 -2.23
CA ARG A 124 -0.14 -5.03 -2.00
C ARG A 124 1.38 -5.05 -1.94
N MET A 125 2.09 -4.40 -2.88
CA MET A 125 3.56 -4.32 -2.85
C MET A 125 4.05 -3.76 -1.51
N HIS A 126 3.45 -2.68 -1.01
CA HIS A 126 3.82 -2.11 0.29
C HIS A 126 3.43 -3.00 1.47
N THR A 127 2.32 -3.73 1.39
CA THR A 127 1.89 -4.63 2.48
C THR A 127 2.71 -5.91 2.55
N THR A 128 3.06 -6.50 1.39
CA THR A 128 3.88 -7.72 1.33
C THR A 128 5.33 -7.44 1.69
N LEU A 129 5.87 -6.27 1.32
CA LEU A 129 7.19 -5.82 1.74
C LEU A 129 7.20 -5.46 3.25
N ASN A 130 6.12 -4.89 3.79
CA ASN A 130 6.00 -4.61 5.23
C ASN A 130 5.94 -5.87 6.11
N LYS A 131 5.56 -7.05 5.57
CA LYS A 131 5.71 -8.31 6.32
C LYS A 131 7.17 -8.68 6.60
N VAL A 132 8.11 -8.11 5.82
CA VAL A 132 9.55 -8.30 6.01
C VAL A 132 10.13 -7.16 6.88
N PHE A 133 9.54 -5.96 6.86
CA PHE A 133 10.01 -4.78 7.62
C PHE A 133 8.87 -3.98 8.25
N ARG A 134 8.83 -3.98 9.59
CA ARG A 134 7.82 -3.37 10.46
C ARG A 134 7.80 -1.83 10.53
N ILE A 135 8.50 -1.13 9.66
CA ILE A 135 8.66 0.33 9.82
C ILE A 135 8.69 1.01 8.46
N GLN A 136 7.49 1.38 7.99
CA GLN A 136 7.28 2.61 7.22
C GLN A 136 5.80 2.99 7.05
N ASN A 137 4.83 2.09 7.30
CA ASN A 137 3.39 2.43 7.39
C ASN A 137 2.67 1.85 8.64
N ASP A 138 3.42 1.33 9.60
CA ASP A 138 2.89 0.44 10.65
C ASP A 138 2.09 1.11 11.76
N LEU A 139 1.94 2.44 11.78
CA LEU A 139 0.98 3.06 12.70
C LEU A 139 -0.47 2.90 12.23
N PHE A 140 -0.74 2.76 10.93
CA PHE A 140 -2.10 2.65 10.39
C PHE A 140 -2.46 1.22 9.93
N LEU A 141 -1.47 0.44 9.46
CA LEU A 141 -1.70 -0.91 8.95
C LEU A 141 -1.58 -2.00 10.03
N MET A 142 -0.80 -1.82 11.09
CA MET A 142 -0.64 -2.85 12.11
C MET A 142 -1.96 -3.16 12.84
N TYR A 143 -2.78 -2.12 13.10
CA TYR A 143 -4.10 -2.28 13.71
C TYR A 143 -5.12 -3.02 12.81
N TYR A 144 -4.89 -3.01 11.49
CA TYR A 144 -5.80 -3.62 10.52
C TYR A 144 -5.36 -5.03 10.08
N VAL A 145 -4.07 -5.38 10.21
CA VAL A 145 -3.55 -6.69 9.81
C VAL A 145 -3.57 -7.71 10.96
N GLU A 146 -3.36 -7.28 12.21
CA GLU A 146 -3.46 -8.19 13.37
C GLU A 146 -4.88 -8.79 13.52
N SER A 147 -5.92 -8.01 13.19
CA SER A 147 -7.31 -8.49 13.17
C SER A 147 -7.64 -9.47 12.03
N LEU A 148 -6.73 -9.64 11.05
CA LEU A 148 -6.89 -10.56 9.92
C LEU A 148 -6.17 -11.89 10.12
N GLN A 149 -5.21 -11.98 11.05
CA GLN A 149 -4.52 -13.25 11.34
C GLN A 149 -5.25 -14.09 12.40
N ASP A 150 -5.99 -13.45 13.32
CA ASP A 150 -6.67 -14.12 14.44
C ASP A 150 -7.93 -14.90 14.04
N ASN A 151 -8.45 -14.69 12.82
CA ASN A 151 -9.66 -15.36 12.33
C ASN A 151 -9.39 -16.60 11.44
N SER A 152 -8.12 -16.92 11.15
CA SER A 152 -7.77 -18.05 10.26
C SER A 152 -7.39 -19.35 10.99
N SER A 153 -7.26 -19.31 12.32
CA SER A 153 -6.80 -20.44 13.15
C SER A 153 -7.90 -21.12 13.96
N ILE A 154 -9.16 -20.68 13.89
CA ILE A 154 -10.29 -21.34 14.56
C ILE A 154 -11.35 -21.73 13.54
N ARG A 155 -11.04 -22.65 12.61
CA ARG A 155 -12.06 -23.41 11.85
C ARG A 155 -11.46 -24.56 11.06
N THR A 156 -10.71 -25.44 11.71
CA THR A 156 -10.51 -26.80 11.18
C THR A 156 -10.56 -27.85 12.29
N THR A 157 -11.63 -28.64 12.19
CA THR A 157 -11.76 -30.06 12.55
C THR A 157 -11.67 -30.47 14.02
N ASN A 158 -12.83 -30.83 14.58
CA ASN A 158 -13.01 -32.10 15.28
C ASN A 158 -14.49 -32.49 15.32
N HIS A 159 -15.00 -32.94 14.17
CA HIS A 159 -16.15 -33.82 14.13
C HIS A 159 -15.62 -35.24 13.90
N GLU A 160 -15.28 -35.94 14.98
CA GLU A 160 -15.59 -37.37 15.15
C GLU A 160 -15.14 -37.92 16.51
N LYS A 161 -16.05 -38.69 17.10
CA LYS A 161 -15.87 -39.74 18.12
C LYS A 161 -15.54 -39.27 19.55
N ARG A 162 -16.57 -39.31 20.40
CA ARG A 162 -16.55 -40.11 21.63
C ARG A 162 -17.97 -40.57 21.99
N LYS A 163 -18.09 -41.89 22.12
CA LYS A 163 -19.29 -42.66 22.50
C LYS A 163 -19.85 -42.19 23.83
N CYS A 164 -21.19 -42.15 23.91
CA CYS A 164 -21.90 -42.25 25.18
C CYS A 164 -21.54 -43.55 25.89
N ILE A 165 -21.24 -43.47 27.18
CA ILE A 165 -21.43 -44.58 28.13
C ILE A 165 -22.15 -43.98 29.33
N CYS A 166 -23.43 -44.33 29.46
CA CYS A 166 -24.17 -44.26 30.70
C CYS A 166 -23.87 -45.52 31.54
N SER A 167 -24.16 -45.39 32.84
CA SER A 167 -24.09 -46.37 33.95
C SER A 167 -22.79 -46.39 34.72
#